data_AF-A0A0A1DSY9-F1
#
_entry.id   AF-A0A0A1DSY9-F1
#
_cell.length_a   1.000
_cell.length_b   1.000
_cell.length_c   1.000
_cell.angle_alpha   90.00
_cell.angle_beta   90.00
_cell.angle_gamma   90.00
#
_symmetry.space_group_name_H-M   'P 1'
#
loop_
_entity.id
_entity.type
_entity.pdbx_description
1 polymer ?
#
loop_
_entity_poly.entity_id
_entity_poly.type
_entity_poly.pdbx_seq_one_letter_code
_entity_poly.pdbx_strand_id
1 'polypeptide(L)'
;MRVRIPGLLLAATIGLSGLLTACGDDDGGKADKSSEENASQAETTDETEATDAGGESDAVPEAEDAAGKPARDDVVAGYAKIVKKNGEDTGIPMPDGIVNKVVGCFVDAVYDDASPTTLQALADGDATKIDPADATLFTDAQVTCQKAIS
;
A
#
# COMPACT_ATOMS: atom_id res chain seq x y z
N MET A 1 -3.57 56.32 18.65
CA MET A 1 -3.30 55.76 20.00
C MET A 1 -2.42 54.53 19.84
N ARG A 2 -1.21 54.55 20.39
CA ARG A 2 -0.26 53.43 20.34
C ARG A 2 -0.48 52.57 21.57
N VAL A 3 -1.05 51.38 21.40
CA VAL A 3 -1.19 50.41 22.49
C VAL A 3 0.13 49.64 22.62
N ARG A 4 0.78 49.82 23.77
CA ARG A 4 1.92 49.01 24.24
C ARG A 4 1.37 47.83 25.03
N ILE A 5 1.69 46.60 24.65
CA ILE A 5 1.43 45.41 25.47
C ILE A 5 2.78 44.87 25.94
N PRO A 6 3.01 44.73 27.27
CA PRO A 6 4.26 44.22 27.83
C PRO A 6 4.34 42.70 27.68
N GLY A 7 5.57 42.22 27.53
CA GLY A 7 5.89 40.82 27.24
C GLY A 7 5.49 39.85 28.35
N LEU A 8 4.96 38.71 27.91
CA LEU A 8 5.05 37.46 28.66
C LEU A 8 6.19 36.64 28.06
N LEU A 9 7.28 36.55 28.81
CA LEU A 9 8.32 35.54 28.64
C LEU A 9 7.72 34.18 29.03
N LEU A 10 7.46 33.33 28.04
CA LEU A 10 7.11 31.93 28.26
C LEU A 10 8.41 31.11 28.21
N ALA A 11 8.88 30.69 29.38
CA ALA A 11 10.10 29.91 29.53
C ALA A 11 9.91 28.51 28.93
N ALA A 12 10.66 28.23 27.86
CA ALA A 12 10.77 26.91 27.26
C ALA A 12 11.80 26.08 28.04
N THR A 13 11.34 25.16 28.88
CA THR A 13 12.16 24.04 29.36
C THR A 13 11.74 22.79 28.59
N ILE A 14 12.38 22.57 27.44
CA ILE A 14 12.28 21.30 26.73
C ILE A 14 13.28 20.35 27.40
N GLY A 15 12.75 19.42 28.20
CA GLY A 15 13.50 18.29 28.73
C GLY A 15 13.89 17.35 27.60
N LEU A 16 15.19 17.25 27.36
CA LEU A 16 15.82 16.39 26.36
C LEU A 16 16.26 15.07 27.03
N SER A 17 15.32 14.14 27.22
CA SER A 17 15.64 12.78 27.74
C SER A 17 14.64 11.75 27.21
N GLY A 18 14.81 11.34 25.96
CA GLY A 18 14.14 10.18 25.36
C GLY A 18 15.17 9.42 24.55
N LEU A 19 15.58 8.27 25.07
CA LEU A 19 16.68 7.44 24.60
C LEU A 19 16.39 6.88 23.20
N LEU A 20 17.28 7.16 22.24
CA LEU A 20 17.39 6.38 21.00
C LEU A 20 17.93 4.98 21.36
N THR A 21 17.03 4.03 21.63
CA THR A 21 17.33 2.60 21.50
C THR A 21 16.96 2.19 20.09
N ALA A 22 17.95 2.15 19.20
CA ALA A 22 17.90 1.39 17.95
C ALA A 22 19.29 1.40 17.29
N CYS A 23 20.21 0.56 17.77
CA CYS A 23 21.41 0.14 17.04
C CYS A 23 22.03 -1.09 17.72
N GLY A 24 22.15 -2.22 17.01
CA GLY A 24 23.18 -3.24 17.30
C GLY A 24 22.73 -4.70 17.50
N ASP A 25 22.88 -5.48 16.43
CA ASP A 25 23.47 -6.83 16.29
C ASP A 25 23.27 -7.98 17.32
N ASP A 26 22.71 -9.07 16.78
CA ASP A 26 23.26 -10.43 16.63
C ASP A 26 23.39 -11.46 17.79
N ASP A 27 22.92 -12.66 17.44
CA ASP A 27 23.22 -14.02 17.93
C ASP A 27 22.55 -14.64 19.20
N GLY A 28 21.90 -15.79 18.97
CA GLY A 28 21.92 -16.94 19.88
C GLY A 28 20.68 -17.18 20.77
N GLY A 29 19.87 -18.20 20.44
CA GLY A 29 18.89 -18.70 21.42
C GLY A 29 17.82 -19.67 20.91
N LYS A 30 18.24 -20.89 20.63
CA LYS A 30 17.43 -22.07 20.25
C LYS A 30 16.30 -22.38 21.25
N ALA A 31 15.09 -22.64 20.77
CA ALA A 31 14.11 -23.46 21.46
C ALA A 31 13.19 -24.16 20.45
N ASP A 32 13.57 -25.39 20.11
CA ASP A 32 12.76 -26.39 19.44
C ASP A 32 11.46 -26.69 20.22
N LYS A 33 10.36 -26.87 19.49
CA LYS A 33 9.37 -27.92 19.83
C LYS A 33 8.52 -28.32 18.62
N SER A 34 8.85 -29.51 18.12
CA SER A 34 8.01 -30.39 17.31
C SER A 34 6.58 -30.49 17.83
N SER A 35 5.62 -30.55 16.91
CA SER A 35 4.93 -31.80 16.60
C SER A 35 4.16 -31.63 15.28
N GLU A 36 4.59 -32.41 14.27
CA GLU A 36 3.81 -33.30 13.39
C GLU A 36 2.26 -33.27 13.52
N GLU A 37 1.39 -33.52 12.55
CA GLU A 37 1.42 -34.09 11.18
C GLU A 37 -0.05 -34.12 10.68
N ASN A 38 -0.31 -33.94 9.38
CA ASN A 38 -1.24 -34.77 8.57
C ASN A 38 -1.39 -34.16 7.18
N ALA A 39 -0.75 -34.72 6.16
CA ALA A 39 -1.18 -35.89 5.36
C ALA A 39 -1.88 -35.46 4.05
N SER A 40 -1.09 -35.64 2.99
CA SER A 40 -1.44 -36.35 1.76
C SER A 40 -2.72 -35.94 1.01
N GLN A 41 -2.52 -35.49 -0.23
CA GLN A 41 -3.03 -36.30 -1.33
C GLN A 41 -2.20 -36.10 -2.60
N ALA A 42 -1.82 -37.23 -3.19
CA ALA A 42 -1.15 -37.35 -4.46
C ALA A 42 -2.15 -37.97 -5.46
N GLU A 43 -2.17 -37.38 -6.65
CA GLU A 43 -2.35 -38.02 -7.96
C GLU A 43 -3.75 -38.47 -8.39
N THR A 44 -4.20 -37.93 -9.53
CA THR A 44 -4.85 -38.74 -10.58
C THR A 44 -4.58 -38.13 -11.94
N THR A 45 -3.97 -38.96 -12.77
CA THR A 45 -3.66 -38.80 -14.19
C THR A 45 -4.84 -39.28 -15.03
N ASP A 46 -4.87 -38.78 -16.27
CA ASP A 46 -5.22 -39.49 -17.52
C ASP A 46 -6.46 -39.03 -18.32
N GLU A 47 -6.10 -38.36 -19.43
CA GLU A 47 -6.63 -38.28 -20.81
C GLU A 47 -8.04 -38.78 -21.18
N THR A 48 -8.71 -38.02 -22.07
CA THR A 48 -9.12 -38.47 -23.43
C THR A 48 -9.65 -37.30 -24.27
N GLU A 49 -9.16 -37.22 -25.51
CA GLU A 49 -9.49 -36.29 -26.62
C GLU A 49 -10.97 -36.26 -27.04
N ALA A 50 -11.43 -35.12 -27.58
CA ALA A 50 -11.71 -34.94 -29.03
C ALA A 50 -12.51 -33.65 -29.32
N THR A 51 -11.89 -32.76 -30.10
CA THR A 51 -12.45 -31.87 -31.14
C THR A 51 -13.92 -31.41 -31.05
N ASP A 52 -14.12 -30.08 -31.03
CA ASP A 52 -14.94 -29.42 -32.05
C ASP A 52 -14.43 -28.01 -32.36
N ALA A 53 -14.52 -27.66 -33.63
CA ALA A 53 -13.87 -26.53 -34.26
C ALA A 53 -14.78 -25.30 -34.34
N GLY A 54 -14.16 -24.13 -34.20
CA GLY A 54 -14.60 -22.94 -34.92
C GLY A 54 -15.27 -21.86 -34.08
N GLY A 55 -14.70 -20.65 -34.20
CA GLY A 55 -15.45 -19.42 -33.94
C GLY A 55 -14.65 -18.40 -33.16
N GLU A 56 -13.84 -17.62 -33.88
CA GLU A 56 -13.61 -16.19 -33.64
C GLU A 56 -13.01 -15.79 -32.27
N SER A 57 -11.75 -15.35 -32.27
CA SER A 57 -11.07 -14.76 -31.11
C SER A 57 -11.77 -13.50 -30.62
N ASP A 58 -12.73 -13.71 -29.73
CA ASP A 58 -12.64 -13.41 -28.30
C ASP A 58 -12.07 -12.02 -27.95
N ALA A 59 -13.00 -11.12 -27.65
CA ALA A 59 -12.77 -9.99 -26.77
C ALA A 59 -12.38 -10.56 -25.39
N VAL A 60 -11.11 -10.40 -25.02
CA VAL A 60 -10.60 -10.75 -23.69
C VAL A 60 -11.43 -9.98 -22.64
N PRO A 61 -12.23 -10.65 -21.80
CA PRO A 61 -12.67 -10.03 -20.57
C PRO A 61 -11.47 -10.06 -19.63
N GLU A 62 -10.84 -8.91 -19.40
CA GLU A 62 -9.84 -8.81 -18.35
C GLU A 62 -10.49 -9.21 -17.02
N ALA A 63 -9.77 -10.05 -16.29
CA ALA A 63 -10.23 -10.79 -15.14
C ALA A 63 -10.81 -9.85 -14.07
N GLU A 64 -12.09 -10.01 -13.78
CA GLU A 64 -12.69 -9.53 -12.55
C GLU A 64 -12.14 -10.39 -11.40
N ASP A 65 -10.97 -10.00 -10.89
CA ASP A 65 -10.33 -10.71 -9.78
C ASP A 65 -11.18 -10.50 -8.51
N ALA A 66 -11.75 -11.63 -8.06
CA ALA A 66 -12.42 -11.93 -6.79
C ALA A 66 -12.85 -10.74 -5.89
N ALA A 67 -14.16 -10.62 -5.69
CA ALA A 67 -14.84 -9.83 -4.63
C ALA A 67 -15.17 -8.34 -4.91
N GLY A 68 -15.15 -7.89 -6.17
CA GLY A 68 -15.61 -6.55 -6.53
C GLY A 68 -14.58 -5.45 -6.23
N LYS A 69 -13.30 -5.81 -6.22
CA LYS A 69 -12.18 -4.86 -6.20
C LYS A 69 -11.91 -4.38 -7.64
N PRO A 70 -11.57 -3.08 -7.86
CA PRO A 70 -11.12 -2.59 -9.16
C PRO A 70 -9.76 -3.19 -9.53
N ALA A 71 -9.41 -3.23 -10.81
CA ALA A 71 -8.11 -3.76 -11.26
C ALA A 71 -6.93 -2.99 -10.63
N ARG A 72 -5.82 -3.68 -10.34
CA ARG A 72 -4.61 -3.07 -9.75
C ARG A 72 -4.11 -1.87 -10.55
N ASP A 73 -4.08 -1.99 -11.89
CA ASP A 73 -3.65 -0.91 -12.77
C ASP A 73 -4.55 0.33 -12.69
N ASP A 74 -5.87 0.15 -12.49
CA ASP A 74 -6.79 1.27 -12.28
C ASP A 74 -6.52 1.97 -10.94
N VAL A 75 -6.26 1.21 -9.88
CA VAL A 75 -5.90 1.74 -8.56
C VAL A 75 -4.58 2.53 -8.64
N VAL A 76 -3.57 2.01 -9.34
CA VAL A 76 -2.29 2.71 -9.58
C VAL A 76 -2.53 4.00 -10.36
N ALA A 77 -3.27 3.94 -11.47
CA ALA A 77 -3.54 5.11 -12.30
C ALA A 77 -4.32 6.20 -11.54
N GLY A 78 -5.32 5.81 -10.75
CA GLY A 78 -6.10 6.71 -9.91
C GLY A 78 -5.28 7.33 -8.78
N TYR A 79 -4.52 6.51 -8.04
CA TYR A 79 -3.70 7.00 -6.94
C TYR A 79 -2.56 7.93 -7.42
N ALA A 80 -2.00 7.67 -8.61
CA ALA A 80 -1.05 8.59 -9.24
C ALA A 80 -1.63 9.99 -9.49
N LYS A 81 -2.93 10.12 -9.78
CA LYS A 81 -3.59 11.44 -9.91
C LYS A 81 -3.61 12.17 -8.57
N ILE A 82 -3.95 11.46 -7.48
CA ILE A 82 -3.97 12.03 -6.12
C ILE A 82 -2.58 12.56 -5.76
N VAL A 83 -1.55 11.74 -5.95
CA VAL A 83 -0.15 12.08 -5.62
C VAL A 83 0.33 13.29 -6.42
N LYS A 84 0.08 13.33 -7.74
CA LYS A 84 0.44 14.47 -8.59
C LYS A 84 -0.27 15.74 -8.16
N LYS A 85 -1.59 15.68 -7.98
CA LYS A 85 -2.41 16.80 -7.53
C LYS A 85 -1.91 17.35 -6.19
N ASN A 86 -1.60 16.48 -5.24
CA ASN A 86 -1.04 16.91 -3.95
C ASN A 86 0.31 17.61 -4.12
N GLY A 87 1.18 17.10 -4.98
CA GLY A 87 2.44 17.75 -5.34
C GLY A 87 2.23 19.14 -5.94
N GLU A 88 1.29 19.28 -6.87
CA GLU A 88 0.93 20.56 -7.49
C GLU A 88 0.36 21.55 -6.46
N ASP A 89 -0.59 21.10 -5.64
CA ASP A 89 -1.23 21.92 -4.61
C ASP A 89 -0.23 22.39 -3.53
N THR A 90 0.84 21.62 -3.29
CA THR A 90 1.94 21.96 -2.36
C THR A 90 3.12 22.69 -3.01
N GLY A 91 3.09 22.90 -4.33
CA GLY A 91 4.16 23.57 -5.08
C GLY A 91 5.40 22.70 -5.34
N ILE A 92 5.29 21.38 -5.16
CA ILE A 92 6.35 20.39 -5.39
C ILE A 92 5.85 19.36 -6.41
N PRO A 93 5.85 19.68 -7.72
CA PRO A 93 5.44 18.73 -8.74
C PRO A 93 6.42 17.54 -8.78
N MET A 94 5.87 16.34 -8.75
CA MET A 94 6.66 15.11 -8.80
C MET A 94 6.77 14.57 -10.23
N PRO A 95 7.97 14.18 -10.70
CA PRO A 95 8.14 13.54 -12.00
C PRO A 95 7.35 12.23 -12.08
N ASP A 96 6.75 11.95 -13.24
CA ASP A 96 5.92 10.75 -13.47
C ASP A 96 6.65 9.44 -13.10
N GLY A 97 7.94 9.33 -13.42
CA GLY A 97 8.74 8.16 -13.08
C GLY A 97 8.90 7.92 -11.59
N ILE A 98 8.89 8.98 -10.77
CA ILE A 98 8.92 8.86 -9.30
C ILE A 98 7.52 8.52 -8.79
N VAL A 99 6.49 9.21 -9.30
CA VAL A 99 5.09 8.94 -8.93
C VAL A 99 4.75 7.47 -9.16
N ASN A 100 5.02 6.93 -10.35
CA ASN A 100 4.67 5.55 -10.68
C ASN A 100 5.41 4.52 -9.79
N LYS A 101 6.66 4.79 -9.40
CA LYS A 101 7.40 3.92 -8.47
C LYS A 101 6.79 3.92 -7.07
N VAL A 102 6.50 5.10 -6.53
CA VAL A 102 5.93 5.25 -5.18
C VAL A 102 4.52 4.66 -5.14
N VAL A 103 3.69 5.02 -6.12
CA VAL A 103 2.31 4.54 -6.24
C VAL A 103 2.26 3.04 -6.47
N GLY A 104 3.08 2.51 -7.37
CA GLY A 104 3.13 1.06 -7.63
C GLY A 104 3.47 0.27 -6.37
N CYS A 105 4.56 0.66 -5.68
CA CYS A 105 4.92 0.03 -4.41
C CYS A 105 3.79 0.15 -3.38
N PHE A 106 3.17 1.32 -3.27
CA PHE A 106 2.10 1.56 -2.32
C PHE A 106 0.90 0.64 -2.58
N VAL A 107 0.45 0.56 -3.83
CA VAL A 107 -0.67 -0.31 -4.22
C VAL A 107 -0.31 -1.77 -3.96
N ASP A 108 0.89 -2.21 -4.31
CA ASP A 108 1.34 -3.58 -4.02
C ASP A 108 1.27 -3.92 -2.53
N ALA A 109 1.59 -2.96 -1.65
CA ALA A 109 1.57 -3.15 -0.21
C ALA A 109 0.17 -3.15 0.41
N VAL A 110 -0.84 -2.53 -0.21
CA VAL A 110 -2.18 -2.38 0.40
C VAL A 110 -3.29 -3.13 -0.31
N TYR A 111 -3.11 -3.53 -1.57
CA TYR A 111 -4.23 -3.98 -2.41
C TYR A 111 -4.95 -5.23 -1.87
N ASP A 112 -4.21 -6.17 -1.27
CA ASP A 112 -4.79 -7.40 -0.76
C ASP A 112 -5.60 -7.14 0.53
N ASP A 113 -5.12 -6.25 1.40
CA ASP A 113 -5.69 -6.00 2.72
C ASP A 113 -6.70 -4.84 2.78
N ALA A 114 -6.59 -3.86 1.87
CA ALA A 114 -7.48 -2.70 1.86
C ALA A 114 -8.91 -3.06 1.49
N SER A 115 -9.86 -2.30 2.05
CA SER A 115 -11.27 -2.48 1.73
C SER A 115 -11.55 -2.16 0.24
N PRO A 116 -12.57 -2.81 -0.37
CA PRO A 116 -13.00 -2.48 -1.73
C PRO A 116 -13.38 -1.00 -1.89
N THR A 117 -13.97 -0.39 -0.86
CA THR A 117 -14.30 1.04 -0.83
C THR A 117 -13.05 1.91 -1.00
N THR A 118 -11.99 1.61 -0.25
CA THR A 118 -10.71 2.32 -0.37
C THR A 118 -10.07 2.11 -1.73
N LEU A 119 -10.05 0.89 -2.25
CA LEU A 119 -9.48 0.61 -3.57
C LEU A 119 -10.24 1.32 -4.69
N GLN A 120 -11.57 1.36 -4.61
CA GLN A 120 -12.38 2.14 -5.55
C GLN A 120 -12.10 3.64 -5.43
N ALA A 121 -12.00 4.18 -4.21
CA ALA A 121 -11.66 5.58 -3.98
C ALA A 121 -10.29 5.94 -4.58
N LEU A 122 -9.31 5.05 -4.44
CA LEU A 122 -7.99 5.21 -5.05
C LEU A 122 -8.07 5.15 -6.58
N ALA A 123 -8.78 4.19 -7.17
CA ALA A 123 -8.98 4.08 -8.61
C ALA A 123 -9.68 5.31 -9.22
N ASP A 124 -10.69 5.83 -8.51
CA ASP A 124 -11.40 7.06 -8.87
C ASP A 124 -10.52 8.32 -8.75
N GLY A 125 -9.41 8.22 -8.01
CA GLY A 125 -8.55 9.36 -7.67
C GLY A 125 -9.18 10.32 -6.65
N ASP A 126 -10.05 9.80 -5.77
CA ASP A 126 -10.81 10.56 -4.78
C ASP A 126 -10.41 10.18 -3.35
N ALA A 127 -9.41 10.88 -2.81
CA ALA A 127 -8.93 10.64 -1.45
C ALA A 127 -9.98 10.90 -0.34
N THR A 128 -11.11 11.56 -0.65
CA THR A 128 -12.14 11.88 0.35
C THR A 128 -13.01 10.69 0.72
N LYS A 129 -12.97 9.62 -0.09
CA LYS A 129 -13.76 8.39 0.09
C LYS A 129 -12.96 7.21 0.64
N ILE A 130 -11.70 7.42 1.00
CA ILE A 130 -10.88 6.39 1.63
C ILE A 130 -11.51 5.99 2.97
N ASP A 131 -11.63 4.69 3.23
CA ASP A 131 -12.14 4.18 4.48
C ASP A 131 -11.13 4.50 5.61
N PRO A 132 -11.52 5.23 6.66
CA PRO A 132 -10.62 5.53 7.77
C PRO A 132 -10.12 4.28 8.51
N ALA A 133 -10.80 3.14 8.41
CA ALA A 133 -10.34 1.87 8.98
C ALA A 133 -9.04 1.38 8.32
N ASP A 134 -8.79 1.77 7.07
CA ASP A 134 -7.59 1.37 6.31
C ASP A 134 -6.41 2.31 6.55
N ALA A 135 -6.55 3.38 7.35
CA ALA A 135 -5.51 4.40 7.52
C ALA A 135 -4.16 3.84 8.02
N THR A 136 -4.18 2.75 8.80
CA THR A 136 -2.95 2.08 9.26
C THR A 136 -2.20 1.43 8.10
N LEU A 137 -2.90 0.82 7.13
CA LEU A 137 -2.29 0.24 5.93
C LEU A 137 -1.51 1.29 5.15
N PHE A 138 -2.02 2.52 5.09
CA PHE A 138 -1.35 3.62 4.40
C PHE A 138 -0.05 4.04 5.09
N THR A 139 -0.01 3.96 6.42
CA THR A 139 1.21 4.30 7.19
C THR A 139 2.25 3.19 7.01
N ASP A 140 1.83 1.93 7.07
CA ASP A 140 2.72 0.77 6.92
C ASP A 140 3.29 0.67 5.50
N ALA A 141 2.46 0.92 4.48
CA ALA A 141 2.88 0.98 3.08
C ALA A 141 3.89 2.11 2.83
N GLN A 142 3.71 3.28 3.45
CA GLN A 142 4.70 4.36 3.35
C GLN A 142 6.07 3.94 3.89
N VAL A 143 6.11 3.30 5.07
CA VAL A 143 7.38 2.82 5.66
C VAL A 143 8.03 1.75 4.78
N THR A 144 7.23 0.80 4.31
CA THR A 144 7.67 -0.29 3.44
C THR A 144 8.25 0.24 2.14
N CYS A 145 7.55 1.17 1.50
CA CYS A 145 7.95 1.72 0.22
C CYS A 145 9.10 2.70 0.29
N GLN A 146 9.21 3.48 1.37
CA GLN A 146 10.41 4.30 1.60
C GLN A 146 11.66 3.43 1.65
N LYS A 147 11.61 2.29 2.34
CA LYS A 147 12.73 1.34 2.42
C LYS A 147 13.00 0.64 1.09
N ALA A 148 11.98 0.37 0.28
CA ALA A 148 12.13 -0.30 -1.01
C ALA A 148 12.68 0.62 -2.12
N ILE A 149 12.51 1.93 -1.99
CA ILE A 149 12.86 2.94 -3.01
C ILE A 149 14.15 3.69 -2.66
N SER A 150 14.60 3.64 -1.40
CA SER A 150 15.89 4.17 -0.92
C SER A 150 17.07 3.29 -1.30
#